data_AF-A0A011WNK3-F1
#
_entry.id   AF-A0A011WNK3-F1
#
_cell.length_a   1.000
_cell.length_b   1.000
_cell.length_c   1.000
_cell.angle_alpha   90.00
_cell.angle_beta   90.00
_cell.angle_gamma   90.00
#
_symmetry.space_group_name_H-M   'P 1'
#
loop_
_entity.id
_entity.type
_entity.pdbx_description
1 polymer ?
#
loop_
_entity_poly.entity_id
_entity_poly.type
_entity_poly.pdbx_seq_one_letter_code
_entity_poly.pdbx_strand_id
1 'polypeptide(L)' 'MKMTKAQFKKRWDSNEEGGGITFDDIAQCAVDWGLVQNPRIHRIDIIANMVTKAAGCEYVYPVQR' A
#
# COMPACT_ATOMS: atom_id res chain seq x y z
N MET A 1 6.22 15.23 -1.31
CA MET A 1 4.74 15.24 -1.39
C MET A 1 4.25 13.90 -0.85
N LYS A 2 3.34 13.88 0.12
CA LYS A 2 2.81 12.62 0.68
C LYS A 2 1.76 12.05 -0.28
N MET A 3 1.88 10.78 -0.66
CA MET A 3 0.87 10.12 -1.48
C MET A 3 -0.42 9.97 -0.67
N THR A 4 -1.53 10.49 -1.19
CA THR A 4 -2.83 10.34 -0.54
C THR A 4 -3.40 8.95 -0.80
N LYS A 5 -4.33 8.51 0.07
CA LYS A 5 -5.06 7.25 -0.09
C LYS A 5 -5.75 7.11 -1.45
N ALA A 6 -6.35 8.21 -1.96
CA ALA A 6 -7.01 8.22 -3.26
C ALA A 6 -6.02 8.09 -4.43
N GLN A 7 -4.87 8.76 -4.34
CA GLN A 7 -3.79 8.63 -5.33
C GLN A 7 -3.18 7.23 -5.31
N PHE A 8 -2.97 6.67 -4.12
CA PHE A 8 -2.52 5.28 -3.95
C PHE A 8 -3.51 4.34 -4.61
N LYS A 9 -4.81 4.43 -4.29
CA LYS A 9 -5.85 3.58 -4.89
C LYS A 9 -5.87 3.70 -6.42
N LYS A 10 -5.80 4.93 -6.96
CA LYS A 10 -5.76 5.15 -8.40
C LYS A 10 -4.55 4.48 -9.06
N ARG A 11 -3.37 4.58 -8.44
CA ARG A 11 -2.14 3.93 -8.95
C ARG A 11 -2.14 2.41 -8.75
N TRP A 12 -2.76 1.93 -7.67
CA TRP A 12 -2.92 0.50 -7.39
C TRP A 12 -3.84 -0.19 -8.39
N ASP A 13 -4.90 0.51 -8.81
CA ASP A 13 -5.91 0.03 -9.76
C ASP A 13 -5.50 0.23 -11.24
N SER A 14 -4.56 1.13 -11.52
CA SER A 14 -4.09 1.40 -12.89
C SER A 14 -3.17 0.28 -13.37
N ASN A 15 -3.74 -0.68 -14.10
CA ASN A 15 -3.05 -1.92 -14.47
C ASN A 15 -2.17 -1.84 -15.74
N GLU A 16 -2.18 -0.72 -16.50
CA GLU A 16 -1.59 -0.73 -17.86
C GLU A 16 -0.71 0.47 -18.26
N GLU A 17 -0.67 1.58 -17.52
CA GLU A 17 0.07 2.80 -17.92
C GLU A 17 1.25 3.20 -17.00
N GLY A 18 1.88 2.23 -16.32
CA GLY A 18 3.20 2.46 -15.72
C GLY A 18 3.24 3.40 -14.50
N GLY A 19 2.14 3.53 -13.76
CA GLY A 19 2.10 4.28 -12.49
C GLY A 19 2.60 3.49 -11.27
N GLY A 20 3.26 2.36 -11.49
CA GLY A 20 3.49 1.27 -10.54
C GLY A 20 3.85 1.71 -9.13
N ILE A 21 3.20 1.08 -8.15
CA ILE A 21 3.49 1.27 -6.73
C ILE A 21 4.60 0.32 -6.33
N THR A 22 5.72 0.88 -5.88
CA THR A 22 6.83 0.07 -5.36
C THR A 22 6.60 -0.34 -3.92
N PHE A 23 7.35 -1.33 -3.44
CA PHE A 23 7.37 -1.67 -2.01
C PHE A 23 7.84 -0.52 -1.12
N ASP A 24 8.69 0.37 -1.65
CA ASP A 24 9.12 1.55 -0.92
C ASP A 24 8.01 2.59 -0.81
N ASP A 25 7.22 2.80 -1.87
CA ASP A 25 6.01 3.63 -1.83
C ASP A 25 5.00 3.12 -0.79
N ILE A 26 4.81 1.80 -0.72
CA ILE A 26 3.93 1.15 0.27
C ILE A 26 4.45 1.41 1.69
N ALA A 27 5.75 1.18 1.93
CA ALA A 27 6.36 1.42 3.23
C ALA A 27 6.25 2.90 3.65
N GLN A 28 6.52 3.82 2.72
CA GLN A 28 6.41 5.26 2.97
C GLN A 28 4.97 5.66 3.26
N CYS A 29 3.98 5.16 2.50
CA CYS A 29 2.56 5.39 2.77
C CYS A 29 2.16 4.86 4.15
N ALA A 30 2.68 3.71 4.57
CA ALA A 30 2.39 3.14 5.88
C ALA A 30 2.86 4.04 7.04
N VAL A 31 4.02 4.68 6.89
CA VAL A 31 4.53 5.66 7.86
C VAL A 31 3.74 6.97 7.79
N ASP A 32 3.55 7.50 6.59
CA ASP A 32 2.89 8.79 6.37
C ASP A 32 1.43 8.81 6.81
N TRP A 33 0.75 7.65 6.72
CA TRP A 33 -0.63 7.49 7.18
C TRP A 33 -0.73 7.02 8.64
N GLY A 34 0.41 6.86 9.33
CA GLY A 34 0.46 6.47 10.75
C GLY A 34 0.01 5.03 11.01
N LEU A 35 0.13 4.14 10.04
CA LEU A 35 -0.23 2.71 10.19
C LEU A 35 0.85 1.94 10.95
N VAL A 36 2.12 2.26 10.70
CA VAL A 36 3.28 1.62 11.33
C VAL A 36 4.47 2.58 11.32
N GLN A 37 5.27 2.57 12.39
CA GLN A 37 6.47 3.41 12.48
C GLN A 37 7.66 2.82 11.71
N ASN A 38 7.79 1.48 11.73
CA ASN A 38 8.90 0.75 11.12
C ASN A 38 8.35 -0.30 10.13
N PRO A 39 7.91 0.08 8.92
CA PRO A 39 7.33 -0.88 7.97
C PRO A 39 8.33 -1.97 7.53
N ARG A 40 9.63 -1.64 7.48
CA ARG A 40 10.69 -2.52 6.94
C ARG A 40 11.07 -3.68 7.87
N ILE A 41 10.65 -3.68 9.13
CA ILE A 41 10.86 -4.82 10.05
C ILE A 41 9.78 -5.89 9.91
N HIS A 42 8.70 -5.57 9.19
CA HIS A 42 7.59 -6.49 8.94
C HIS A 42 7.68 -7.06 7.53
N ARG A 43 7.00 -8.19 7.33
CA ARG A 43 6.82 -8.75 5.99
C ARG A 43 6.06 -7.77 5.11
N ILE A 44 6.50 -7.65 3.86
CA ILE A 44 5.93 -6.69 2.91
C ILE A 44 4.45 -6.97 2.61
N ASP A 45 4.02 -8.23 2.64
CA ASP A 45 2.61 -8.62 2.48
C ASP A 45 1.71 -8.01 3.57
N ILE A 46 2.18 -7.94 4.82
CA ILE A 46 1.45 -7.34 5.93
C ILE A 46 1.34 -5.82 5.73
N ILE A 47 2.43 -5.16 5.35
CA ILE A 47 2.44 -3.72 5.10
C ILE A 47 1.53 -3.36 3.92
N ALA A 48 1.66 -4.10 2.81
CA ALA A 48 0.81 -3.92 1.63
C ALA A 48 -0.67 -4.10 1.98
N ASN A 49 -1.02 -5.10 2.79
CA ASN A 49 -2.39 -5.30 3.27
C ASN A 49 -2.89 -4.11 4.11
N MET A 50 -2.09 -3.63 5.07
CA MET A 50 -2.47 -2.48 5.90
C MET A 50 -2.72 -1.23 5.05
N VAL A 51 -1.84 -0.97 4.09
CA VAL A 51 -1.91 0.21 3.21
C VAL A 51 -3.10 0.10 2.25
N THR A 52 -3.29 -1.05 1.58
CA THR A 52 -4.43 -1.27 0.67
C THR A 52 -5.78 -1.17 1.40
N LYS A 53 -5.87 -1.75 2.61
CA LYS A 53 -7.05 -1.61 3.49
C LYS A 53 -7.29 -0.16 3.89
N ALA A 54 -6.25 0.57 4.30
CA ALA A 54 -6.36 1.98 4.67
C ALA A 54 -6.74 2.87 3.48
N ALA A 55 -6.36 2.47 2.26
CA ALA A 55 -6.69 3.15 1.01
C ALA A 55 -8.07 2.76 0.44
N GLY A 56 -8.76 1.77 1.02
CA GLY A 56 -10.04 1.27 0.52
C GLY A 56 -9.92 0.61 -0.85
N CYS A 57 -8.78 -0.02 -1.13
CA CYS A 57 -8.62 -0.90 -2.29
C CYS A 57 -9.35 -2.22 -2.01
N GLU A 58 -10.01 -2.79 -3.01
CA GLU A 58 -10.60 -4.12 -2.86
C GLU A 58 -9.50 -5.16 -2.64
N TYR A 59 -9.76 -6.09 -1.74
CA TYR A 59 -8.77 -6.99 -1.15
C TYR A 59 -8.35 -8.07 -2.16
N VAL A 60 -7.21 -7.91 -2.82
CA VAL A 60 -6.73 -8.84 -3.87
C VAL A 60 -5.64 -9.80 -3.38
N TYR A 61 -5.75 -10.38 -2.17
CA TYR A 61 -4.93 -11.56 -1.83
C TYR A 61 -5.68 -12.51 -0.90
N PRO A 62 -5.92 -13.78 -1.27
CA PRO A 62 -6.48 -14.74 -0.33
C PRO A 62 -5.48 -14.97 0.81
N VAL A 63 -5.93 -14.71 2.03
CA VAL A 63 -5.21 -15.15 3.24
C VAL A 63 -5.08 -16.66 3.15
N GLN A 64 -3.88 -17.19 2.90
CA GLN A 64 -3.61 -18.61 3.13
C GLN A 64 -3.72 -18.83 4.63
N ARG A 65 -4.85 -19.43 5.03
CA ARG A 65 -5.13 -19.91 6.37
C ARG A 65 -4.50 -21.28 6.56
#